data_AF-A0A7C6PGW9-F1
#
_entry.id   AF-A0A7C6PGW9-F1
#
_cell.length_a   1.000
_cell.length_b   1.000
_cell.length_c   1.000
_cell.angle_alpha   90.00
_cell.angle_beta   90.00
_cell.angle_gamma   90.00
#
_symmetry.space_group_name_H-M   'P 1'
#
loop_
_entity.id
_entity.type
_entity.pdbx_description
1 polymer ?
#
loop_
_entity_poly.entity_id
_entity_poly.type
_entity_poly.pdbx_seq_one_letter_code
_entity_poly.pdbx_strand_id
1 'polypeptide(L)'
;MAKITATGKRFGVSQTVECFMEDGAPVIEANGEYDEATQEHFNRLMETPPAIGGTYYPPQGSMLAAHSVLEFTFFDDRNVTVKVEGDIGEIPVYDEEGIVY
;
A
#
# COMPACT_ATOMS: atom_id res chain seq x y z
N MET A 1 -0.42 9.64 13.58
CA MET A 1 0.25 9.44 12.27
C MET A 1 -0.49 8.32 11.56
N ALA A 2 -0.77 8.47 10.28
CA ALA A 2 -1.38 7.39 9.50
C ALA A 2 -0.37 6.26 9.32
N LYS A 3 -0.82 5.01 9.47
CA LYS A 3 0.03 3.83 9.35
C LYS A 3 -0.75 2.68 8.72
N ILE A 4 -0.07 1.91 7.88
CA ILE A 4 -0.57 0.67 7.31
C ILE A 4 0.31 -0.46 7.85
N THR A 5 -0.31 -1.48 8.43
CA THR A 5 0.39 -2.70 8.85
C THR A 5 -0.13 -3.85 8.00
N ALA A 6 0.75 -4.48 7.23
CA ALA A 6 0.43 -5.62 6.38
C ALA A 6 1.22 -6.84 6.83
N THR A 7 0.56 -7.99 6.99
CA THR A 7 1.21 -9.26 7.31
C THR A 7 0.95 -10.27 6.22
N GLY A 8 2.00 -10.86 5.68
CA GLY A 8 1.92 -11.84 4.60
C GLY A 8 3.18 -12.69 4.52
N LYS A 9 3.26 -13.57 3.52
CA LYS A 9 4.46 -14.36 3.24
C LYS A 9 5.33 -13.68 2.20
N ARG A 10 6.62 -13.52 2.50
CA ARG A 10 7.63 -13.05 1.55
C ARG A 10 8.82 -13.99 1.59
N PHE A 11 9.27 -14.45 0.42
CA PHE A 11 10.25 -15.52 0.28
C PHE A 11 9.93 -16.77 1.12
N GLY A 12 8.64 -17.10 1.26
CA GLY A 12 8.16 -18.23 2.07
C GLY A 12 8.17 -18.02 3.58
N VAL A 13 8.58 -16.84 4.08
CA VAL A 13 8.61 -16.50 5.51
C VAL A 13 7.50 -15.52 5.85
N SER A 14 6.82 -15.72 6.99
CA SER A 14 5.84 -14.75 7.48
C SER A 14 6.55 -13.47 7.91
N GLN A 15 6.09 -12.34 7.39
CA GLN A 15 6.66 -11.03 7.65
C GLN A 15 5.54 -10.01 7.89
N THR A 16 5.74 -9.14 8.88
CA THR A 16 4.89 -7.97 9.11
C THR A 16 5.62 -6.74 8.59
N VAL A 17 4.95 -5.93 7.80
CA VAL A 17 5.47 -4.68 7.26
C VAL A 17 4.61 -3.53 7.76
N GLU A 18 5.26 -2.53 8.32
CA GLU A 18 4.65 -1.27 8.70
C GLU A 18 5.03 -0.21 7.67
N CYS A 19 4.07 0.59 7.25
CA CYS A 19 4.25 1.66 6.29
C CYS A 19 3.68 2.96 6.85
N PHE A 20 4.45 4.04 6.74
CA PHE A 20 4.11 5.36 7.26
C PHE A 20 4.76 6.46 6.41
N MET A 21 4.26 7.70 6.52
CA MET A 21 4.81 8.84 5.77
C MET A 21 5.96 9.49 6.52
N GLU A 22 7.15 9.53 5.93
CA GLU A 22 8.30 10.26 6.45
C GLU A 22 8.84 11.20 5.36
N ASP A 23 9.08 12.47 5.71
CA ASP A 23 9.54 13.51 4.79
C ASP A 23 8.76 13.62 3.46
N GLY A 24 7.47 13.31 3.49
CA GLY A 24 6.59 13.37 2.32
C GLY A 24 6.64 12.14 1.40
N ALA A 25 7.31 11.07 1.81
CA ALA A 25 7.35 9.79 1.11
C ALA A 25 6.92 8.61 2.00
N PRO A 26 6.30 7.55 1.44
CA PRO A 26 6.01 6.34 2.19
C PRO A 26 7.30 5.54 2.48
N VAL A 27 7.56 5.28 3.75
CA VAL A 27 8.67 4.46 4.25
C VAL A 27 8.11 3.19 4.86
N ILE A 28 8.83 2.07 4.69
CA ILE A 28 8.46 0.78 5.23
C ILE A 28 9.51 0.18 6.16
N GLU A 29 9.03 -0.49 7.19
CA GLU A 29 9.82 -1.29 8.12
C GLU A 29 9.32 -2.73 8.12
N ALA A 30 10.25 -3.68 7.97
CA ALA A 30 10.00 -5.11 7.97
C ALA A 30 10.30 -5.68 9.36
N ASN A 31 9.29 -6.20 10.04
CA ASN A 31 9.38 -6.73 11.41
C ASN A 31 9.99 -5.72 12.40
N GLY A 32 9.72 -4.42 12.20
CA GLY A 32 10.24 -3.32 13.02
C GLY A 32 11.66 -2.88 12.68
N GLU A 33 12.23 -3.35 11.56
CA GLU A 33 13.55 -2.94 11.09
C GLU A 33 13.47 -2.34 9.68
N TYR A 34 14.16 -1.22 9.48
CA TYR A 34 14.36 -0.65 8.16
C TYR A 34 15.42 -1.47 7.40
N ASP A 35 15.08 -1.86 6.17
CA ASP A 35 15.99 -2.52 5.24
C ASP A 35 15.93 -1.82 3.88
N GLU A 36 17.08 -1.33 3.43
CA GLU A 36 17.20 -0.53 2.20
C GLU A 36 16.75 -1.32 0.96
N ALA A 37 17.11 -2.60 0.86
CA ALA A 37 16.71 -3.44 -0.27
C ALA A 37 15.19 -3.68 -0.29
N THR A 38 14.57 -3.82 0.88
CA THR A 38 13.12 -3.94 1.04
C THR A 38 12.42 -2.64 0.66
N GLN A 39 12.95 -1.49 1.10
CA GLN A 39 12.44 -0.17 0.71
C GLN A 39 12.58 0.08 -0.80
N GLU A 40 13.71 -0.25 -1.41
CA GLU A 40 13.93 -0.12 -2.86
C GLU A 40 12.94 -0.99 -3.65
N HIS A 41 12.71 -2.22 -3.21
CA HIS A 41 11.73 -3.10 -3.83
C HIS A 41 10.32 -2.49 -3.76
N PHE A 42 9.94 -1.99 -2.59
CA PHE A 42 8.67 -1.33 -2.38
C PHE A 42 8.52 -0.07 -3.26
N ASN A 43 9.54 0.78 -3.31
CA ASN A 43 9.56 1.98 -4.16
C ASN A 43 9.35 1.62 -5.64
N ARG A 44 9.95 0.53 -6.11
CA ARG A 44 9.77 0.06 -7.49
C ARG A 44 8.34 -0.38 -7.76
N LEU A 45 7.67 -1.03 -6.79
CA LEU A 45 6.25 -1.39 -6.91
C LEU A 45 5.34 -0.15 -6.86
N MET A 46 5.74 0.90 -6.14
CA MET A 46 5.03 2.16 -6.02
C MET A 46 5.04 3.01 -7.30
N GLU A 47 5.92 2.74 -8.27
CA GLU A 47 5.91 3.39 -9.59
C GLU A 47 4.67 2.99 -10.40
N THR A 48 4.20 1.74 -10.26
CA THR A 48 3.02 1.24 -10.96
C THR A 48 2.10 0.49 -9.98
N PRO A 49 1.45 1.21 -9.05
CA PRO A 49 0.65 0.58 -8.03
C PRO A 49 -0.58 -0.10 -8.65
N PRO A 50 -1.01 -1.25 -8.11
CA PRO A 50 -2.24 -1.92 -8.57
C PRO A 50 -3.47 -1.02 -8.39
N ALA A 51 -4.49 -1.25 -9.21
CA ALA A 51 -5.76 -0.55 -9.07
C ALA A 51 -6.53 -1.04 -7.84
N ILE A 52 -7.09 -0.12 -7.06
CA ILE A 52 -7.99 -0.42 -5.94
C ILE A 52 -9.42 -0.50 -6.46
N GLY A 53 -10.18 -1.50 -6.04
CA GLY A 53 -11.55 -1.72 -6.51
C GLY A 53 -11.66 -2.02 -8.02
N GLY A 54 -10.53 -2.35 -8.67
CA GLY A 54 -10.46 -2.70 -10.09
C GLY A 54 -10.41 -1.52 -11.07
N THR A 55 -10.71 -0.29 -10.64
CA THR A 55 -10.82 0.87 -11.54
C THR A 55 -10.10 2.12 -11.04
N TYR A 56 -9.81 2.23 -9.74
CA TYR A 56 -9.14 3.40 -9.18
C TYR A 56 -7.62 3.20 -9.13
N TYR A 57 -6.88 4.09 -9.79
CA TYR A 57 -5.42 4.09 -9.78
C TYR A 57 -4.92 5.13 -8.76
N PRO A 58 -4.40 4.71 -7.60
CA PRO A 58 -4.00 5.65 -6.56
C PRO A 58 -2.79 6.50 -7.01
N PRO A 59 -2.68 7.76 -6.56
CA PRO A 59 -1.52 8.60 -6.86
C PRO A 59 -0.22 7.95 -6.37
N GLN A 60 0.83 7.97 -7.19
CA GLN A 60 2.15 7.49 -6.82
C GLN A 60 2.66 8.22 -5.56
N GLY A 61 3.34 7.48 -4.69
CA GLY A 61 3.85 8.01 -3.41
C GLY A 61 2.77 8.33 -2.36
N SER A 62 1.49 8.05 -2.62
CA SER A 62 0.43 8.18 -1.62
C SER A 62 0.33 6.96 -0.71
N MET A 63 -0.28 7.14 0.47
CA MET A 63 -0.59 6.01 1.36
C MET A 63 -1.63 5.05 0.75
N LEU A 64 -2.52 5.52 -0.13
CA LEU A 64 -3.40 4.63 -0.91
C LEU A 64 -2.62 3.74 -1.88
N ALA A 65 -1.58 4.29 -2.54
CA ALA A 65 -0.70 3.48 -3.37
C ALA A 65 0.06 2.44 -2.53
N ALA A 66 0.54 2.84 -1.35
CA ALA A 66 1.20 1.93 -0.41
C ALA A 66 0.27 0.79 0.04
N HIS A 67 -0.99 1.11 0.37
CA HIS A 67 -2.01 0.12 0.70
C HIS A 67 -2.18 -0.90 -0.43
N SER A 68 -2.37 -0.41 -1.65
CA SER A 68 -2.56 -1.27 -2.84
C SER A 68 -1.34 -2.18 -3.08
N VAL A 69 -0.13 -1.62 -3.00
CA VAL A 69 1.11 -2.39 -3.19
C VAL A 69 1.25 -3.50 -2.15
N LEU A 70 1.03 -3.17 -0.87
CA LEU A 70 1.14 -4.12 0.24
C LEU A 70 0.06 -5.20 0.20
N GLU A 71 -1.15 -4.87 -0.24
CA GLU A 71 -2.24 -5.84 -0.35
C GLU A 71 -2.04 -6.82 -1.51
N PHE A 72 -1.53 -6.36 -2.66
CA PHE A 72 -1.61 -7.14 -3.90
C PHE A 72 -0.29 -7.64 -4.49
N THR A 73 0.83 -6.97 -4.23
CA THR A 73 2.07 -7.20 -5.02
C THR A 73 3.35 -7.34 -4.21
N PHE A 74 3.38 -6.86 -2.97
CA PHE A 74 4.59 -6.90 -2.15
C PHE A 74 4.91 -8.29 -1.59
N PHE A 75 3.88 -9.07 -1.26
CA PHE A 75 4.01 -10.43 -0.72
C PHE A 75 3.90 -11.49 -1.84
N ASP A 76 4.40 -12.69 -1.56
CA ASP A 76 4.44 -13.80 -2.52
C ASP A 76 3.02 -14.30 -2.90
N ASP A 77 2.08 -14.15 -1.97
CA ASP A 77 0.71 -14.60 -2.11
C ASP A 77 -0.30 -13.49 -1.72
N ARG A 78 -1.59 -13.77 -2.00
CA ARG A 78 -2.69 -12.84 -1.71
C ARG A 78 -3.30 -13.02 -0.33
N ASN A 79 -2.75 -13.91 0.51
CA ASN A 79 -3.23 -14.10 1.88
C ASN A 79 -2.56 -13.06 2.79
N VAL A 80 -2.82 -11.79 2.50
CA VAL A 80 -2.27 -10.65 3.23
C VAL A 80 -3.35 -10.13 4.18
N THR A 81 -2.97 -9.92 5.44
CA THR A 81 -3.80 -9.21 6.41
C THR A 81 -3.35 -7.77 6.49
N VAL A 82 -4.21 -6.83 6.08
CA VAL A 82 -3.93 -5.40 6.14
C VAL A 82 -4.75 -4.76 7.27
N LYS A 83 -4.09 -3.93 8.08
CA LYS A 83 -4.68 -3.07 9.10
C LYS A 83 -4.28 -1.63 8.81
N VAL A 84 -5.25 -0.73 8.80
CA VAL A 84 -5.02 0.71 8.62
C VAL A 84 -5.35 1.43 9.92
N GLU A 85 -4.45 2.32 10.34
CA GLU A 85 -4.60 3.17 11.50
C GLU A 85 -4.47 4.63 11.08
N GLY A 86 -5.52 5.43 11.27
CA GLY A 86 -5.59 6.82 10.82
C GLY A 86 -6.08 6.98 9.38
N ASP A 87 -5.96 8.19 8.86
CA ASP A 87 -6.42 8.56 7.52
C ASP A 87 -5.30 8.39 6.49
N ILE A 88 -5.52 7.53 5.50
CA ILE A 88 -4.57 7.25 4.40
C ILE A 88 -5.00 7.91 3.07
N GLY A 89 -6.06 8.71 3.10
CA GLY A 89 -6.76 9.23 1.94
C GLY A 89 -8.02 8.44 1.60
N GLU A 90 -8.86 9.04 0.76
CA GLU A 90 -10.13 8.46 0.31
C GLU A 90 -10.09 8.14 -1.19
N ILE A 91 -10.79 7.06 -1.57
CA ILE A 91 -11.08 6.79 -2.97
C ILE A 91 -12.23 7.72 -3.36
N PRO A 92 -12.09 8.57 -4.40
CA PRO A 92 -13.17 9.44 -4.83
C PRO A 92 -14.36 8.58 -5.27
N VAL A 93 -15.48 8.74 -4.59
CA VAL A 93 -16.77 8.21 -5.02
C VAL A 93 -17.38 9.25 -5.96
N TYR A 94 -17.50 8.92 -7.23
CA TYR A 94 -18.30 9.74 -8.13
C TYR A 94 -19.77 9.45 -7.81
N ASP A 95 -20.43 10.35 -7.08
CA ASP A 95 -21.89 10.33 -7.01
C ASP A 95 -22.43 10.43 -8.44
N GLU A 96 -23.35 9.54 -8.81
CA GLU A 96 -23.92 9.38 -10.14
C GLU A 96 -24.80 10.58 -10.59
N GLU A 97 -24.53 11.81 -10.16
CA GLU A 97 -25.21 13.02 -10.64
C GLU A 97 -24.68 13.48 -12.00
N GLY A 98 -24.64 12.58 -12.99
CA GLY A 98 -24.18 12.95 -14.33
C GLY A 98 -24.17 11.89 -15.42
N ILE A 99 -24.71 10.68 -15.19
CA ILE A 99 -24.81 9.68 -16.26
C ILE A 99 -26.06 10.00 -17.10
N VAL A 100 -25.87 10.68 -18.23
CA VAL A 100 -26.90 10.79 -19.29
C VAL A 100 -26.81 9.51 -20.12
N TYR A 101 -27.87 8.69 -20.09
CA TYR A 101 -28.04 7.48 -20.92
C TYR A 101 -28.10 7.79 -22.43
#